data_AF-A0A354I5Y0-F1
#
_entry.id   AF-A0A354I5Y0-F1
#
_cell.length_a   1.000
_cell.length_b   1.000
_cell.length_c   1.000
_cell.angle_alpha   90.00
_cell.angle_beta   90.00
_cell.angle_gamma   90.00
#
_symmetry.space_group_name_H-M   'P 1'
#
loop_
_entity.id
_entity.type
_entity.pdbx_description
1 polymer ?
#
loop_
_entity_poly.entity_id
_entity_poly.type
_entity_poly.pdbx_seq_one_letter_code
_entity_poly.pdbx_strand_id
1 'polypeptide(L)' 'MNHAKTYHTRQQKVILQFIESMQEYVTVSQIDEYLKKQGEPVGLTTIYRHLERFRKEGIVQKIV' A
#
# COMPACT_ATOMS: atom_id res chain seq x y z
N MET A 1 14.57 22.11 -4.45
CA MET A 1 13.41 21.21 -4.41
C MET A 1 13.56 20.35 -3.16
N ASN A 2 12.77 20.59 -2.12
CA ASN A 2 12.87 19.84 -0.87
C ASN A 2 12.26 18.46 -1.06
N HIS A 3 13.08 17.46 -1.35
CA HIS A 3 12.69 16.07 -1.15
C HIS A 3 12.62 15.81 0.36
N ALA A 4 11.56 16.25 1.02
CA ALA A 4 11.22 15.71 2.32
C ALA A 4 11.10 14.19 2.11
N LYS A 5 12.03 13.40 2.67
CA LYS A 5 11.97 11.94 2.64
C LYS A 5 10.60 11.54 3.18
N THR A 6 9.69 11.15 2.29
CA THR A 6 8.36 10.71 2.68
C THR A 6 8.51 9.47 3.53
N TYR A 7 8.30 9.60 4.84
CA TYR A 7 8.35 8.46 5.74
C TYR A 7 7.05 7.68 5.63
N HIS A 8 7.17 6.40 5.25
CA HIS A 8 6.07 5.45 5.26
C HIS A 8 5.95 4.77 6.62
N THR A 9 4.72 4.64 7.13
CA THR A 9 4.43 3.84 8.32
C THR A 9 4.78 2.36 8.08
N ARG A 10 4.85 1.54 9.13
CA ARG A 10 5.13 0.10 9.00
C ARG A 10 4.14 -0.59 8.06
N GLN A 11 2.85 -0.36 8.25
CA GLN A 11 1.79 -0.89 7.38
C GLN A 11 1.96 -0.44 5.93
N GLN A 12 2.29 0.84 5.69
CA GLN A 12 2.55 1.34 4.34
C GLN A 12 3.72 0.62 3.67
N LYS A 13 4.82 0.38 4.40
CA LYS A 13 5.98 -0.37 3.88
C LYS A 13 5.60 -1.80 3.53
N VAL A 14 4.83 -2.47 4.40
CA VAL A 14 4.37 -3.85 4.15
C VAL A 14 3.47 -3.93 2.91
N ILE A 15 2.57 -2.94 2.71
CA ILE A 15 1.74 -2.86 1.50
C ILE A 15 2.62 -2.69 0.25
N LEU A 16 3.60 -1.79 0.27
CA LEU A 16 4.48 -1.56 -0.88
C LEU A 16 5.30 -2.81 -1.21
N GLN A 17 5.91 -3.46 -0.21
CA GLN A 17 6.63 -4.71 -0.40
C GLN A 17 5.76 -5.80 -1.02
N PHE A 18 4.50 -5.89 -0.61
CA PHE A 18 3.56 -6.84 -1.18
C PHE A 18 3.27 -6.55 -2.65
N ILE A 19 2.97 -5.29 -2.99
CA ILE A 19 2.69 -4.88 -4.37
C ILE A 19 3.92 -5.08 -5.26
N GLU A 20 5.11 -4.71 -4.79
CA GLU A 20 6.38 -4.89 -5.50
C GLU A 20 6.72 -6.37 -5.72
N SER A 21 6.29 -7.27 -4.82
CA SER A 21 6.51 -8.71 -4.96
C SER A 21 5.61 -9.39 -5.99
N MET A 22 4.54 -8.71 -6.44
CA MET A 22 3.56 -9.27 -7.36
C MET A 22 3.91 -8.89 -8.80
N GLN A 23 3.79 -9.88 -9.70
CA GLN A 23 3.96 -9.66 -11.15
C GLN A 23 2.65 -9.18 -11.82
N GLU A 24 1.52 -9.33 -11.13
CA GLU A 24 0.18 -9.03 -11.62
C GLU A 24 -0.51 -7.96 -10.77
N TYR A 25 -1.70 -7.53 -11.20
CA TYR A 25 -2.51 -6.59 -10.45
C TYR A 25 -2.96 -7.16 -9.11
N VAL A 26 -2.95 -6.28 -8.10
CA VAL A 26 -3.30 -6.61 -6.73
C VAL A 26 -4.63 -5.95 -6.36
N THR A 27 -5.50 -6.73 -5.73
CA THR A 27 -6.77 -6.25 -5.19
C THR A 27 -6.63 -5.79 -3.73
N VAL A 28 -7.53 -4.93 -3.28
CA VAL A 28 -7.55 -4.45 -1.89
C VAL A 28 -7.77 -5.60 -0.89
N SER A 29 -8.57 -6.61 -1.26
CA SER A 29 -8.79 -7.79 -0.42
C SER A 29 -7.52 -8.61 -0.23
N GLN A 30 -6.71 -8.78 -1.28
CA GLN A 30 -5.41 -9.46 -1.18
C GLN A 30 -4.45 -8.69 -0.25
N ILE A 31 -4.46 -7.36 -0.30
CA ILE A 31 -3.65 -6.53 0.62
C ILE A 31 -4.11 -6.71 2.07
N ASP A 32 -5.42 -6.70 2.33
CA ASP A 32 -5.99 -6.93 3.67
C ASP A 32 -5.58 -8.29 4.23
N GLU A 33 -5.73 -9.35 3.44
CA GLU A 33 -5.30 -10.69 3.82
C GLU A 33 -3.80 -10.77 4.11
N TYR A 34 -2.97 -10.13 3.28
CA TYR A 34 -1.53 -10.12 3.48
C TYR A 34 -1.14 -9.39 4.77
N LEU A 35 -1.72 -8.22 5.03
CA LEU A 35 -1.49 -7.45 6.26
C LEU A 35 -1.86 -8.24 7.51
N LYS A 36 -2.99 -8.96 7.49
CA LYS A 36 -3.40 -9.86 8.57
C LYS A 36 -2.36 -10.97 8.80
N LYS A 37 -1.85 -11.59 7.72
CA LYS A 37 -0.81 -12.63 7.80
C LYS A 37 0.52 -12.10 8.33
N GLN A 38 0.85 -10.83 8.10
CA GLN A 38 2.06 -10.18 8.62
C GLN A 38 1.91 -9.62 10.05
N GLY A 39 0.75 -9.81 10.70
CA GLY A 39 0.49 -9.29 12.05
C GLY A 39 0.30 -7.76 12.10
N GLU A 40 -0.04 -7.15 10.96
CA GLU A 40 -0.23 -5.69 10.80
C GLU A 40 -1.65 -5.35 10.31
N PRO A 41 -2.72 -5.86 10.95
CA PRO A 41 -4.09 -5.68 10.45
C PRO A 41 -4.52 -4.21 10.50
N VAL A 42 -5.24 -3.77 9.46
CA VAL A 42 -5.91 -2.48 9.39
C VAL A 42 -7.26 -2.61 8.69
N GLY A 43 -8.17 -1.67 8.92
CA GLY A 43 -9.44 -1.64 8.19
C GLY A 43 -9.28 -1.26 6.70
N LEU A 44 -10.20 -1.74 5.85
CA LEU A 44 -10.21 -1.46 4.41
C LEU A 44 -10.13 0.03 4.07
N THR A 45 -10.86 0.89 4.80
CA THR A 45 -10.81 2.36 4.63
C THR A 45 -9.39 2.92 4.79
N THR A 46 -8.59 2.34 5.68
CA THR A 46 -7.19 2.72 5.87
C THR A 46 -6.32 2.23 4.72
N ILE A 47 -6.56 1.02 4.20
CA ILE A 47 -5.87 0.52 2.99
C ILE A 47 -6.14 1.45 1.80
N TYR A 48 -7.41 1.80 1.54
CA TYR A 48 -7.75 2.74 0.46
C TYR A 48 -7.05 4.10 0.62
N ARG A 49 -6.97 4.64 1.84
CA ARG A 49 -6.27 5.89 2.11
C ARG A 49 -4.76 5.78 1.86
N HIS A 50 -4.14 4.65 2.18
CA HIS A 50 -2.73 4.39 1.86
C HIS A 50 -2.51 4.30 0.35
N LEU A 51 -3.35 3.56 -0.38
CA LEU A 51 -3.25 3.46 -1.83
C LEU A 51 -3.47 4.80 -2.54
N GLU A 52 -4.42 5.62 -2.08
CA GLU A 52 -4.62 6.95 -2.65
C GLU A 52 -3.42 7.88 -2.38
N ARG A 53 -2.79 7.75 -1.20
CA ARG A 53 -1.54 8.47 -0.92
C ARG A 53 -0.42 8.02 -1.86
N PHE A 54 -0.22 6.71 -2.02
CA PHE A 54 0.79 6.18 -2.96
C PHE A 54 0.51 6.59 -4.40
N ARG A 55 -0.76 6.68 -4.81
CA ARG A 55 -1.15 7.17 -6.13
C ARG A 55 -0.79 8.65 -6.33
N LYS A 56 -1.05 9.49 -5.32
CA LYS A 56 -0.63 10.90 -5.33
C LYS A 56 0.88 11.08 -5.37
N GLU A 57 1.62 10.14 -4.78
CA GLU A 57 3.08 10.08 -4.82
C GLU A 57 3.63 9.45 -6.12
N GLY A 58 2.75 8.92 -6.99
CA GLY A 58 3.13 8.29 -8.26
C GLY A 58 3.69 6.88 -8.15
N ILE A 59 3.53 6.22 -6.99
CA ILE A 59 4.10 4.89 -6.69
C ILE A 59 3.18 3.77 -7.20
N VAL A 60 1.86 3.95 -7.13
CA VAL A 60 0.87 2.96 -7.57
C VAL A 60 -0.16 3.59 -8.50
N GLN A 61 -0.75 2.78 -9.38
CA GLN A 61 -1.82 3.19 -10.27
C GLN A 61 -3.07 2.33 -10.01
N LYS A 62 -4.23 2.97 -9.89
CA LYS A 62 -5.51 2.27 -9.89
C LYS A 62 -5.93 1.99 -11.34
N ILE A 63 -6.37 0.77 -11.59
CA ILE A 63 -7.03 0.37 -12.84
C ILE A 63 -8.52 0.25 -12.54
N VAL A 64 -9.34 0.76 -13.46
CA VAL A 64 -10.79 0.83 -13.36
C VAL A 64 -11.39 0.12 -14.57
#